data_AF-A0A9K3GP31-F1
#
_entry.id   AF-A0A9K3GP31-F1
#
_cell.length_a   1.000
_cell.length_b   1.000
_cell.length_c   1.000
_cell.angle_alpha   90.00
_cell.angle_beta   90.00
_cell.angle_gamma   90.00
#
_symmetry.space_group_name_H-M   'P 1'
#
loop_
_entity.id
_entity.type
_entity.pdbx_description
1 polymer ?
#
loop_
_entity_poly.entity_id
_entity_poly.type
_entity_poly.pdbx_seq_one_letter_code
_entity_poly.pdbx_strand_id
1 'polypeptide(L)' 'MPAGQGPGDVKLVVGMDFGTTFSGYAISHKQKPEEVEAFFNWPSQPMPY' A
#
# COMPACT_ATOMS: atom_id res chain seq x y z
N MET A 1 -28.83 15.58 -2.07
CA MET A 1 -27.60 14.80 -1.79
C MET A 1 -27.34 14.87 -0.29
N PRO A 2 -27.32 13.76 0.46
CA PRO A 2 -27.01 13.82 1.88
C PRO A 2 -25.55 14.25 2.09
N ALA A 3 -25.35 15.12 3.07
CA ALA A 3 -24.04 15.63 3.48
C ALA A 3 -23.23 14.49 4.12
N GLY A 4 -22.15 14.05 3.47
CA GLY A 4 -21.32 12.96 3.97
C GLY A 4 -20.32 12.35 3.00
N GLN A 5 -20.35 12.74 1.71
CA GLN A 5 -19.39 12.29 0.71
C GLN A 5 -18.62 13.49 0.13
N GLY A 6 -17.80 14.12 0.96
CA GLY A 6 -16.52 14.63 0.44
C GLY A 6 -15.62 13.41 0.13
N PRO A 7 -14.49 13.55 -0.60
CA PRO A 7 -13.53 12.46 -0.67
C PRO A 7 -13.24 12.03 0.77
N GLY A 8 -13.71 10.83 1.13
CA GLY A 8 -13.68 10.37 2.52
C GLY A 8 -12.27 10.50 3.04
N ASP A 9 -12.12 10.81 4.32
CA ASP A 9 -10.83 10.94 4.99
C ASP A 9 -10.09 9.59 4.92
N VAL A 10 -9.44 9.31 3.78
CA VAL A 10 -8.78 8.05 3.46
C VAL A 10 -7.49 8.01 4.27
N LYS A 11 -7.52 7.20 5.32
CA LYS A 11 -6.36 6.96 6.16
C LYS A 11 -5.73 5.64 5.76
N LEU A 12 -4.58 5.74 5.11
CA LEU A 12 -3.72 4.62 4.78
C LEU A 12 -2.63 4.45 5.83
N VAL A 13 -2.30 3.20 6.13
CA VAL A 13 -1.08 2.83 6.83
C VAL A 13 -0.18 2.17 5.80
N VAL A 14 1.07 2.64 5.72
CA VAL A 14 2.07 2.09 4.80
C VAL A 14 3.21 1.51 5.64
N GLY A 15 3.46 0.21 5.49
CA GLY A 15 4.67 -0.44 5.97
C GLY A 15 5.70 -0.47 4.85
N MET A 16 6.92 0.01 5.12
CA MET A 16 8.04 -0.05 4.17
C MET A 16 9.15 -0.90 4.75
N ASP A 17 9.69 -1.80 3.93
CA ASP A 17 10.85 -2.62 4.27
C ASP A 17 11.99 -2.32 3.30
N PHE A 18 13.11 -1.86 3.86
CA PHE A 18 14.33 -1.52 3.13
C PHE A 18 15.40 -2.57 3.43
N GLY A 19 15.26 -3.74 2.80
CA GLY A 19 16.27 -4.79 2.84
C GLY A 19 17.44 -4.50 1.90
N THR A 20 18.57 -5.14 2.19
CA THR A 20 19.80 -4.99 1.39
C THR A 20 19.70 -5.63 0.01
N THR A 21 19.01 -6.76 -0.10
CA THR A 21 18.83 -7.51 -1.36
C THR A 21 17.48 -7.20 -2.01
N PHE A 22 16.43 -7.05 -1.20
CA PHE A 22 15.07 -6.77 -1.65
C PHE A 22 14.46 -5.68 -0.78
N SER A 23 13.65 -4.84 -1.37
CA SER A 23 12.80 -3.89 -0.65
C SER A 23 11.35 -4.12 -1.06
N GLY A 24 10.42 -3.77 -0.19
CA GLY A 24 9.00 -3.95 -0.43
C GLY A 24 8.17 -2.98 0.40
N TYR A 25 6.88 -2.94 0.11
CA TYR A 25 5.93 -2.18 0.92
C TYR A 25 4.59 -2.89 1.00
N ALA A 26 3.84 -2.59 2.06
CA ALA A 26 2.47 -3.03 2.23
C ALA A 26 1.59 -1.84 2.59
N ILE A 27 0.35 -1.87 2.15
CA ILE A 27 -0.66 -0.85 2.44
C ILE A 27 -1.87 -1.48 3.12
N SER A 28 -2.49 -0.73 4.02
CA SER A 28 -3.79 -1.07 4.60
C SER A 28 -4.64 0.18 4.80
N HIS A 29 -5.92 0.07 4.47
CA HIS A 29 -6.91 1.11 4.76
C HIS A 29 -7.36 0.99 6.20
N LYS A 30 -7.35 2.10 6.96
CA LYS A 30 -7.86 2.10 8.36
C LYS A 30 -9.31 1.69 8.50
N GLN A 31 -10.12 1.87 7.45
CA GLN A 31 -11.53 1.47 7.44
C GLN A 31 -11.72 -0.05 7.27
N LYS A 32 -10.69 -0.75 6.80
CA LYS A 32 -10.66 -2.19 6.55
C LYS A 32 -9.28 -2.76 6.90
N PRO A 33 -8.90 -2.73 8.19
CA PRO A 33 -7.55 -3.09 8.62
C PRO A 33 -7.17 -4.55 8.30
N GLU A 34 -8.15 -5.42 8.07
CA GLU A 34 -7.98 -6.81 7.63
C GLU A 34 -7.57 -6.94 6.15
N GLU A 35 -7.85 -5.94 5.31
CA GLU A 35 -7.41 -5.90 3.91
C GLU A 35 -6.00 -5.28 3.87
N VAL A 36 -4.99 -6.13 3.66
CA VAL A 36 -3.58 -5.74 3.50
C VAL A 36 -3.10 -6.17 2.12
N GLU A 37 -2.61 -5.21 1.35
CA GLU A 37 -1.99 -5.45 0.05
C GLU A 37 -0.48 -5.27 0.15
N ALA A 38 0.28 -6.29 -0.25
CA ALA A 38 1.73 -6.29 -0.18
C ALA A 38 2.36 -6.36 -1.57
N PHE A 39 3.37 -5.54 -1.79
CA PHE A 39 4.06 -5.36 -3.07
C PHE A 39 5.55 -5.60 -2.87
N PHE A 40 6.04 -6.63 -3.55
CA PHE A 40 7.45 -7.04 -3.52
C PHE A 40 8.14 -6.85 -4.87
N ASN A 41 7.35 -6.62 -5.91
CA ASN A 41 7.83 -6.38 -7.26
C ASN A 41 7.67 -4.90 -7.58
N TRP A 42 8.79 -4.23 -7.85
CA TRP A 42 8.74 -2.84 -8.26
C TRP A 42 8.27 -2.75 -9.73
N PRO A 43 7.38 -1.80 -10.09
CA PRO A 43 7.11 -1.54 -11.50
C PRO A 43 8.43 -1.22 -12.21
N SER A 44 8.72 -1.93 -13.30
CA SER A 44 9.97 -1.83 -14.06
C SER A 44 11.23 -2.40 -13.40
N GLN A 45 11.11 -3.32 -12.43
CA GLN A 45 12.25 -4.12 -12.00
C GLN A 45 12.80 -4.93 -13.20
N PRO A 46 14.08 -4.79 -13.58
CA PRO A 46 14.65 -5.61 -14.64
C PRO A 46 14.61 -7.07 -14.19
N MET A 47 14.00 -7.93 -15.01
CA MET A 47 14.04 -9.37 -14.80
C MET A 47 15.51 -9.80 -14.80
N PRO A 48 15.97 -10.58 -13.79
CA PRO A 48 17.29 -11.17 -13.85
C PRO A 48 17.31 -12.13 -15.05
N TYR A 49 18.27 -11.91 -15.94
CA TYR A 49 18.55 -12.74 -17.11
C TYR A 49 18.98 -14.16 -16.69
#